data_AF-A0A7X6I433-F1
#
_entry.id   AF-A0A7X6I433-F1
#
_cell.length_a   1.000
_cell.length_b   1.000
_cell.length_c   1.000
_cell.angle_alpha   90.00
_cell.angle_beta   90.00
_cell.angle_gamma   90.00
#
_symmetry.space_group_name_H-M   'P 1'
#
loop_
_entity.id
_entity.type
_entity.pdbx_description
1 polymer ?
#
loop_
_entity_poly.entity_id
_entity_poly.type
_entity_poly.pdbx_seq_one_letter_code
_entity_poly.pdbx_strand_id
1 'polypeptide(L)' 'MNATEIYLHRVNAATSEIEIEDFDFLNVRKRVKVPKDVISEAEVALSNNDKNPVIMMFDKENKQFIHDQLYD' A
#
# COMPACT_ATOMS: atom_id res chain seq x y z
N MET A 1 -14.67 -9.11 -1.18
CA MET A 1 -13.89 -7.86 -1.08
C MET A 1 -13.13 -7.90 0.23
N ASN A 2 -11.83 -8.26 0.19
CA ASN A 2 -10.97 -8.38 1.38
C ASN A 2 -10.06 -7.16 1.48
N ALA A 3 -10.68 -6.00 1.67
CA ALA A 3 -9.99 -4.74 1.92
C ALA A 3 -9.36 -4.81 3.31
N THR A 4 -8.06 -4.52 3.42
CA THR A 4 -7.38 -4.44 4.70
C THR A 4 -6.64 -3.12 4.80
N GLU A 5 -6.71 -2.47 5.96
CA GLU A 5 -5.78 -1.40 6.29
C GLU A 5 -4.36 -1.96 6.34
N ILE A 6 -3.42 -1.24 5.73
CA ILE A 6 -2.01 -1.61 5.69
C ILE A 6 -1.15 -0.38 5.94
N TYR A 7 0.02 -0.61 6.51
CA TYR A 7 1.11 0.36 6.50
C TYR A 7 1.94 0.17 5.25
N LEU A 8 1.91 1.11 4.33
CA LEU A 8 2.83 1.15 3.19
C LEU A 8 4.17 1.71 3.64
N HIS A 9 5.24 0.94 3.51
CA HIS A 9 6.58 1.33 3.94
C HIS A 9 7.45 1.81 2.80
N ARG A 10 7.50 1.05 1.69
CA ARG A 10 8.44 1.25 0.59
C ARG A 10 7.86 0.76 -0.72
N VAL A 11 8.38 1.32 -1.81
CA VAL A 11 8.09 0.90 -3.17
C VAL A 11 9.38 0.49 -3.87
N ASN A 12 9.32 -0.58 -4.63
CA ASN A 12 10.36 -1.00 -5.55
C ASN A 12 9.79 -1.01 -6.98
N ALA A 13 9.95 0.10 -7.69
CA ALA A 13 9.47 0.24 -9.06
C ALA A 13 10.14 -0.74 -10.03
N ALA A 14 11.40 -1.13 -9.78
CA ALA A 14 12.14 -2.05 -10.64
C ALA A 14 11.54 -3.46 -10.64
N THR A 15 11.01 -3.91 -9.50
CA THR A 15 10.38 -5.25 -9.36
C THR A 15 8.85 -5.20 -9.38
N SER A 16 8.27 -4.00 -9.38
CA SER A 16 6.83 -3.76 -9.22
C SER A 16 6.30 -4.37 -7.91
N GLU A 17 7.02 -4.12 -6.82
CA GLU A 17 6.68 -4.59 -5.49
C GLU A 17 6.48 -3.43 -4.51
N ILE A 18 5.54 -3.60 -3.59
CA ILE A 18 5.37 -2.73 -2.43
C ILE A 18 5.67 -3.51 -1.15
N GLU A 19 6.28 -2.85 -0.17
CA GLU A 19 6.49 -3.40 1.18
C GLU A 19 5.41 -2.85 2.10
N ILE A 20 4.60 -3.76 2.65
CA ILE A 20 3.42 -3.44 3.45
C ILE A 20 3.46 -4.19 4.80
N GLU A 21 2.85 -3.64 5.83
CA GLU A 21 2.60 -4.31 7.11
C GLU A 21 1.09 -4.35 7.35
N ASP A 22 0.55 -5.55 7.54
CA ASP A 22 -0.86 -5.75 7.89
C ASP A 22 -1.08 -5.39 9.36
N PHE A 23 -2.21 -4.75 9.69
CA PHE A 23 -2.62 -4.42 11.07
C PHE A 23 -3.00 -5.65 11.93
N ASP A 24 -2.91 -6.86 11.36
CA ASP A 24 -3.13 -8.08 12.11
C ASP A 24 -2.10 -8.22 13.26
N PHE A 25 -2.48 -8.90 14.33
CA PHE A 25 -1.75 -9.04 15.61
C PHE A 25 -0.26 -9.43 15.53
N LEU A 26 0.24 -9.85 14.36
CA LEU A 26 1.63 -10.29 14.16
C LEU A 26 2.56 -9.21 13.56
N ASN A 27 2.04 -8.05 13.12
CA ASN A 27 2.82 -6.94 12.53
C ASN A 27 3.88 -7.42 11.52
N VAL A 28 3.48 -8.32 10.63
CA VAL A 28 4.41 -8.95 9.67
C VAL A 28 4.50 -8.10 8.42
N ARG A 29 5.73 -7.65 8.11
CA ARG A 29 6.04 -7.01 6.84
C ARG A 29 6.07 -8.02 5.71
N LYS A 30 5.37 -7.71 4.63
CA LYS A 30 5.24 -8.53 3.43
C LYS A 30 5.58 -7.68 2.21
N ARG A 31 6.12 -8.33 1.18
CA ARG A 31 6.28 -7.73 -0.14
C ARG A 31 5.23 -8.28 -1.08
N VAL A 32 4.49 -7.39 -1.73
CA VAL A 32 3.39 -7.75 -2.62
C VAL A 32 3.71 -7.22 -4.00
N LYS A 33 3.65 -8.10 -5.01
CA LYS A 33 3.77 -7.71 -6.41
C LYS A 33 2.45 -7.11 -6.90
N VAL A 34 2.49 -5.88 -7.36
CA VAL A 34 1.31 -5.09 -7.78
C VAL A 34 1.48 -4.56 -9.21
N PRO A 35 0.39 -4.14 -9.88
CA PRO A 35 0.49 -3.55 -11.21
C PRO A 35 1.10 -2.14 -11.16
N LYS A 36 1.50 -1.60 -12.33
CA LYS A 36 2.33 -0.38 -12.42
C LYS A 36 1.62 0.90 -11.96
N ASP A 37 0.33 1.00 -12.21
CA ASP A 37 -0.53 2.07 -11.71
C ASP A 37 -0.51 2.14 -10.18
N VAL A 38 -0.61 0.99 -9.51
CA VAL A 38 -0.54 0.87 -8.06
C VAL A 38 0.84 1.25 -7.53
N ILE A 39 1.91 0.94 -8.27
CA ILE A 39 3.28 1.42 -7.95
C ILE A 39 3.33 2.94 -7.94
N SER A 40 2.86 3.59 -9.00
CA SER A 40 2.89 5.05 -9.10
C SER A 40 2.08 5.71 -7.98
N GLU A 41 0.94 5.13 -7.62
CA GLU A 41 0.14 5.62 -6.51
C GLU A 41 0.86 5.49 -5.16
N ALA A 42 1.50 4.33 -4.91
CA ALA A 42 2.29 4.10 -3.71
C ALA A 42 3.49 5.06 -3.61
N GLU A 43 4.14 5.39 -4.73
CA GLU A 43 5.23 6.37 -4.77
C GLU A 43 4.74 7.77 -4.38
N VAL A 44 3.58 8.19 -4.89
CA VAL A 44 2.97 9.48 -4.54
C VAL A 44 2.62 9.51 -3.06
N ALA A 45 1.97 8.46 -2.54
CA ALA A 45 1.60 8.36 -1.13
C ALA A 45 2.83 8.50 -0.20
N LEU A 46 3.93 7.81 -0.50
CA LEU A 46 5.17 7.88 0.29
C LEU A 46 5.94 9.18 0.12
N SER A 47 5.91 9.82 -1.06
CA SER A 47 6.62 11.09 -1.31
C SER A 47 6.12 12.23 -0.41
N ASN A 48 4.86 12.14 0.06
CA ASN A 48 4.28 13.09 1.00
C ASN A 48 4.69 12.83 2.45
N ASN A 49 5.38 11.72 2.74
CA ASN A 49 5.67 11.27 4.11
C ASN A 49 7.07 10.62 4.19
N ASP A 50 8.10 11.46 4.19
CA ASP A 50 9.50 11.07 3.92
C ASP A 50 10.13 10.08 4.94
N LYS A 51 9.46 9.78 6.06
CA LYS A 51 10.01 8.91 7.13
C LYS A 51 9.01 7.98 7.81
N ASN A 52 7.72 8.09 7.51
CA ASN A 52 6.69 7.32 8.19
C ASN A 52 5.93 6.44 7.19
N PRO A 53 5.58 5.21 7.57
CA PRO A 53 4.68 4.43 6.75
C PRO A 53 3.33 5.14 6.63
N VAL A 54 2.71 5.03 5.47
CA VAL A 54 1.40 5.63 5.18
C VAL A 54 0.33 4.57 5.34
N ILE A 55 -0.74 4.90 6.07
CA ILE A 55 -1.89 4.01 6.22
C ILE A 55 -2.73 4.10 4.95
N MET A 56 -2.98 2.96 4.32
CA MET A 56 -3.78 2.86 3.09
C MET A 56 -4.75 1.69 3.21
N MET A 57 -5.91 1.79 2.56
CA MET A 57 -6.79 0.65 2.34
C MET A 57 -6.33 -0.12 1.11
N PHE A 58 -6.11 -1.42 1.22
CA PHE A 58 -5.62 -2.25 0.13
C PHE A 58 -6.49 -3.48 -0.10
N ASP A 59 -6.94 -3.65 -1.34
CA ASP A 59 -7.60 -4.86 -1.81
C ASP A 59 -6.56 -5.91 -2.17
N LYS A 60 -6.39 -6.93 -1.31
CA LYS A 60 -5.42 -8.00 -1.53
C LYS A 60 -5.75 -8.90 -2.71
N GLU A 61 -7.03 -9.03 -3.05
CA GLU A 61 -7.52 -9.89 -4.13
C GLU A 61 -7.22 -9.26 -5.49
N ASN A 62 -7.58 -7.98 -5.63
CA ASN A 62 -7.40 -7.22 -6.87
C ASN A 62 -6.05 -6.47 -6.94
N LYS A 63 -5.28 -6.47 -5.85
CA LYS A 63 -3.95 -5.84 -5.72
C LYS A 63 -3.95 -4.35 -6.03
N GLN A 64 -4.95 -3.64 -5.54
CA GLN A 64 -5.16 -2.20 -5.77
C GLN A 64 -5.42 -1.51 -4.44
N PHE A 65 -5.07 -0.23 -4.35
CA PHE A 65 -5.52 0.60 -3.24
C PHE A 65 -6.99 0.95 -3.41
N ILE A 66 -7.68 1.05 -2.28
CA ILE A 66 -9.06 1.51 -2.22
C ILE A 66 -9.02 2.92 -1.69
N HIS A 67 -9.39 3.88 -2.54
CA HIS A 67 -9.61 5.24 -2.12
C HIS A 67 -11.02 5.31 -1.56
N ASP A 68 -11.15 5.38 -0.25
CA ASP A 68 -12.42 5.77 0.33
C ASP A 68 -12.62 7.25 -0.06
N GLN A 69 -13.54 7.53 -0.98
CA GLN A 69 -13.96 8.89 -1.30
C GLN A 69 -14.68 9.46 -0.08
N LEU A 70 -13.94 9.85 0.96
CA LEU A 70 -14.48 10.58 2.09
C LEU A 70 -14.09 12.05 1.98
N TYR A 71 -15.02 12.74 1.31
CA TYR A 71 -15.39 14.16 1.34
C TYR A 71 -14.85 15.11 0.24
N ASP A 72 -15.84 15.67 -0.47
CA ASP A 72 -15.92 16.90 -1.28
C ASP A 72 -15.12 18.08 -0.72
#